data_AF-A0A9W6XMX2-F1
#
_entry.id   AF-A0A9W6XMX2-F1
#
_cell.length_a   1.000
_cell.length_b   1.000
_cell.length_c   1.000
_cell.angle_alpha   90.00
_cell.angle_beta   90.00
_cell.angle_gamma   90.00
#
_symmetry.space_group_name_H-M   'P 1'
#
loop_
_entity.id
_entity.type
_entity.pdbx_description
1 polymer ?
#
loop_
_entity_poly.entity_id
_entity_poly.type
_entity_poly.pdbx_seq_one_letter_code
_entity_poly.pdbx_strand_id
1 'polypeptide(L)'
;MYSGKRRDRNDGDSLFEHKTGAAAVARNLKIVLSIGTRHAWHMFDIDHFYSSILLAIELLVMQVYVLGTIMTDRHGYDVNIKEKRKSRPATIPRGTFTFSRSVTIPSMVAFHWRDRKPVHDLYKGSTMTQLTIGRNIKPQSVVDQGQA
;
A
#
# COMPACT_ATOMS: atom_id res chain seq x y z
N MET A 1 9.27 -16.65 -16.12
CA MET A 1 8.59 -17.97 -15.98
C MET A 1 8.56 -18.31 -14.50
N TYR A 2 7.39 -18.53 -13.90
CA TYR A 2 7.31 -18.96 -12.50
C TYR A 2 7.61 -20.46 -12.41
N SER A 3 8.76 -20.81 -11.85
CA SER A 3 9.16 -22.20 -11.60
C SER A 3 8.83 -22.53 -10.14
N GLY A 4 7.77 -23.31 -9.93
CA GLY A 4 7.26 -23.66 -8.60
C GLY A 4 8.28 -24.32 -7.65
N LYS A 5 7.85 -24.54 -6.41
CA LYS A 5 8.68 -24.98 -5.27
C LYS A 5 9.37 -26.33 -5.53
N ARG A 6 10.70 -26.32 -5.66
CA ARG A 6 11.54 -27.52 -5.46
C ARG A 6 11.71 -27.72 -3.95
N ARG A 7 11.27 -28.88 -3.43
CA ARG A 7 11.40 -29.24 -2.03
C ARG A 7 12.79 -29.83 -1.79
N ASP A 8 13.73 -29.02 -1.34
CA ASP A 8 14.93 -29.56 -0.69
C ASP A 8 14.62 -29.78 0.79
N ARG A 9 14.64 -31.06 1.17
CA ARG A 9 14.53 -31.56 2.54
C ARG A 9 15.83 -31.21 3.26
N ASN A 10 15.83 -30.14 4.05
CA ASN A 10 16.54 -30.15 5.33
C ASN A 10 15.96 -29.06 6.22
N ASP A 11 15.45 -29.48 7.37
CA ASP A 11 14.83 -28.69 8.40
C ASP A 11 15.91 -28.30 9.42
N GLY A 12 15.95 -27.03 9.82
CA GLY A 12 17.05 -26.47 10.59
C GLY A 12 16.93 -24.95 10.72
N ASP A 13 16.05 -24.54 11.64
CA ASP A 13 16.12 -23.33 12.46
C ASP A 13 16.61 -22.02 11.78
N SER A 14 15.67 -21.28 11.20
CA SER A 14 15.81 -19.81 11.09
C SER A 14 14.42 -19.18 11.13
N LEU A 15 14.22 -18.30 12.11
CA LEU A 15 12.95 -17.63 12.45
C LEU A 15 12.41 -16.69 11.36
N PHE A 16 13.07 -16.62 10.20
CA PHE A 16 12.59 -15.90 9.02
C PHE A 16 12.91 -16.73 7.78
N GLU A 17 11.92 -17.49 7.31
CA GLU A 17 12.05 -18.36 6.15
C GLU A 17 12.41 -17.52 4.90
N HIS A 18 13.69 -17.52 4.54
CA HIS A 18 14.27 -16.91 3.33
C HIS A 18 13.73 -17.51 2.00
N LYS A 19 12.70 -18.36 2.07
CA LYS A 19 11.99 -18.97 0.93
C LYS A 19 10.63 -18.31 0.63
N THR A 20 10.30 -17.22 1.32
CA THR A 20 9.01 -16.52 1.17
C THR A 20 9.05 -15.52 0.02
N GLY A 21 7.97 -15.42 -0.77
CA GLY A 21 7.90 -14.57 -1.97
C GLY A 21 8.27 -13.09 -1.73
N ALA A 22 7.98 -12.54 -0.55
CA ALA A 22 8.33 -11.17 -0.16
C ALA A 22 9.85 -10.92 -0.13
N ALA A 23 10.63 -11.81 0.50
CA ALA A 23 12.09 -11.68 0.58
C ALA A 23 12.74 -11.77 -0.81
N ALA A 24 12.20 -12.62 -1.68
CA ALA A 24 12.64 -12.70 -3.08
C ALA A 24 12.36 -11.40 -3.83
N VAL A 25 11.18 -10.79 -3.63
CA VAL A 25 10.83 -9.48 -4.21
C VAL A 25 11.81 -8.41 -3.74
N ALA A 26 12.04 -8.28 -2.44
CA ALA A 26 12.94 -7.27 -1.90
C ALA A 26 14.38 -7.43 -2.41
N ARG A 27 14.90 -8.66 -2.48
CA ARG A 27 16.22 -8.94 -3.07
C ARG A 27 16.29 -8.55 -4.55
N ASN A 28 15.29 -8.92 -5.34
CA ASN A 28 15.25 -8.60 -6.76
C ASN A 28 15.19 -7.08 -6.97
N LEU A 29 14.41 -6.38 -6.14
CA LEU A 29 14.31 -4.93 -6.18
C LEU A 29 15.62 -4.25 -5.77
N LYS A 30 16.34 -4.77 -4.77
CA LYS A 30 17.68 -4.26 -4.43
C LYS A 30 18.59 -4.32 -5.66
N ILE A 31 18.63 -5.43 -6.39
CA ILE A 31 19.45 -5.57 -7.60
C ILE A 31 19.02 -4.54 -8.66
N VAL A 32 17.73 -4.44 -8.95
CA VAL A 32 17.21 -3.50 -9.96
C VAL A 32 17.52 -2.04 -9.60
N LEU A 33 17.33 -1.65 -8.35
CA LEU A 33 17.56 -0.28 -7.88
C LEU A 33 19.05 0.07 -7.74
N SER A 34 19.91 -0.94 -7.53
CA SER A 34 21.38 -0.77 -7.53
C SER A 34 21.93 -0.49 -8.94
N ILE A 35 21.24 -0.98 -9.96
CA ILE A 35 21.65 -0.84 -11.36
C ILE A 35 21.13 0.51 -11.88
N GLY A 36 21.83 1.58 -11.51
CA GLY A 36 21.82 2.84 -12.25
C GLY A 36 20.62 3.76 -12.03
N THR A 37 20.34 4.19 -10.81
CA THR A 37 19.26 5.17 -10.58
C THR A 37 19.74 6.61 -10.66
N ARG A 38 19.34 7.29 -11.74
CA ARG A 38 19.49 8.76 -11.95
C ARG A 38 18.45 9.60 -11.17
N HIS A 39 17.48 8.95 -10.53
CA HIS A 39 16.37 9.61 -9.82
C HIS A 39 16.23 9.05 -8.40
N ALA A 40 16.05 9.94 -7.42
CA ALA A 40 16.05 9.60 -6.00
C ALA A 40 14.78 8.92 -5.48
N TRP A 41 13.67 8.93 -6.25
CA TRP A 41 12.35 8.55 -5.77
C TRP A 41 11.73 7.46 -6.65
N HIS A 42 11.50 6.28 -6.08
CA HIS A 42 10.86 5.15 -6.77
C HIS A 42 9.54 4.81 -6.09
N MET A 43 8.48 4.61 -6.87
CA MET A 43 7.19 4.11 -6.40
C MET A 43 6.88 2.78 -7.08
N PHE A 44 6.46 1.80 -6.28
CA PHE A 44 6.04 0.49 -6.75
C PHE A 44 4.55 0.30 -6.46
N ASP A 45 3.84 -0.16 -7.49
CA ASP A 45 2.49 -0.68 -7.34
C ASP A 45 2.55 -2.21 -7.22
N ILE A 46 1.99 -2.76 -6.15
CA ILE A 46 2.06 -4.18 -5.82
C ILE A 46 0.67 -4.78 -5.81
N ASP A 47 0.51 -5.91 -6.50
CA ASP A 47 -0.74 -6.68 -6.47
C ASP A 47 -1.02 -7.31 -5.10
N HIS A 48 -2.30 -7.49 -4.77
CA HIS A 48 -2.78 -8.02 -3.50
C HIS A 48 -2.18 -9.38 -3.12
N PHE A 49 -1.79 -10.21 -4.09
CA PHE A 49 -1.14 -11.50 -3.81
C PHE A 49 0.25 -11.34 -3.20
N TYR A 50 0.99 -10.30 -3.59
CA TYR A 50 2.36 -10.04 -3.12
C TYR A 50 2.41 -9.01 -1.98
N SER A 51 1.39 -8.16 -1.88
CA SER A 51 1.26 -7.19 -0.81
C SER A 51 1.27 -7.86 0.58
N SER A 52 2.10 -7.32 1.47
CA SER A 52 2.09 -7.64 2.89
C SER A 52 2.69 -6.47 3.66
N ILE A 53 2.36 -6.36 4.94
CA ILE A 53 2.88 -5.27 5.77
C ILE A 53 4.38 -5.42 5.97
N LEU A 54 4.87 -6.64 6.15
CA LEU A 54 6.31 -6.90 6.28
C LEU A 54 7.07 -6.49 5.00
N LEU A 55 6.54 -6.83 3.82
CA LEU A 55 7.13 -6.37 2.56
C LEU A 55 7.13 -4.84 2.45
N ALA A 56 6.04 -4.18 2.85
CA ALA A 56 5.98 -2.71 2.85
C ALA A 56 6.99 -2.08 3.81
N ILE A 57 7.24 -2.69 4.97
CA ILE A 57 8.29 -2.26 5.92
C ILE A 57 9.68 -2.45 5.29
N GLU A 58 9.95 -3.59 4.65
CA GLU A 58 11.25 -3.83 4.01
C GLU A 58 11.51 -2.82 2.87
N LEU A 59 10.49 -2.52 2.06
CA LEU A 59 10.57 -1.51 1.00
C LEU A 59 10.69 -0.08 1.56
N LEU A 60 10.11 0.18 2.73
CA LEU A 60 10.31 1.45 3.45
C LEU A 60 11.78 1.64 3.85
N VAL A 61 12.43 0.60 4.38
CA VAL A 61 13.86 0.64 4.72
C VAL A 61 14.72 0.91 3.47
N MET A 62 14.28 0.43 2.31
CA MET A 62 14.93 0.67 1.02
C MET A 62 14.62 2.06 0.39
N GLN A 63 13.93 2.96 1.10
CA GLN A 63 13.50 4.27 0.59
C GLN A 63 12.59 4.20 -0.64
N VAL A 64 11.87 3.09 -0.82
CA VAL A 64 10.95 2.86 -1.94
C VAL A 64 9.51 3.14 -1.50
N TYR A 65 8.77 3.93 -2.28
CA TYR A 65 7.34 4.14 -2.06
C TYR A 65 6.52 2.95 -2.53
N VAL A 66 5.47 2.63 -1.79
CA VAL A 66 4.62 1.48 -2.08
C VAL A 66 3.17 1.91 -2.10
N LEU A 67 2.50 1.57 -3.18
CA LEU A 67 1.05 1.51 -3.28
C LEU A 67 0.70 0.07 -3.61
N GLY A 68 -0.41 -0.43 -3.10
CA GLY A 68 -0.87 -1.73 -3.53
C GLY A 68 -2.12 -2.15 -2.80
N THR A 69 -2.98 -2.86 -3.52
CA THR A 69 -4.11 -3.56 -2.91
C THR A 69 -3.59 -4.58 -1.91
N ILE A 70 -4.32 -4.84 -0.82
CA ILE A 70 -3.94 -5.83 0.20
C ILE A 70 -5.11 -6.72 0.60
N MET A 71 -4.84 -8.00 0.80
CA MET A 71 -5.84 -8.92 1.34
C MET A 71 -6.11 -8.61 2.82
N THR A 72 -7.38 -8.57 3.21
CA THR A 72 -7.79 -8.22 4.58
C THR A 72 -7.42 -9.27 5.63
N ASP A 73 -7.09 -10.48 5.21
CA ASP A 73 -6.65 -11.59 6.07
C ASP A 73 -5.15 -11.58 6.36
N ARG A 74 -4.39 -10.61 5.80
CA ARG A 74 -2.96 -10.47 6.09
C ARG A 74 -2.71 -10.10 7.54
N HIS A 75 -1.66 -10.69 8.10
CA HIS A 75 -1.18 -10.40 9.43
C HIS A 75 -0.70 -8.94 9.53
N GLY A 76 -1.05 -8.30 10.65
CA GLY A 76 -0.76 -6.90 10.93
C GLY A 76 -1.75 -5.90 10.33
N TYR A 77 -2.68 -6.33 9.45
CA TYR A 77 -3.66 -5.41 8.87
C TYR A 77 -4.69 -5.00 9.93
N ASP A 78 -4.88 -3.69 10.10
CA ASP A 78 -5.72 -3.13 11.14
C ASP A 78 -7.18 -3.61 10.97
N VAL A 79 -7.68 -4.26 12.02
CA VAL A 79 -9.03 -4.82 12.07
C VAL A 79 -10.11 -3.74 12.06
N ASN A 80 -9.78 -2.52 12.50
CA ASN A 80 -10.74 -1.42 12.60
C ASN A 80 -11.17 -0.86 11.24
N ILE A 81 -10.34 -1.03 10.21
CA ILE A 81 -10.63 -0.59 8.84
C ILE A 81 -11.06 -1.74 7.93
N LYS A 82 -11.10 -2.98 8.44
CA LYS A 82 -11.63 -4.11 7.66
C LYS A 82 -13.12 -3.92 7.43
N GLU A 83 -13.49 -3.80 6.16
CA GLU A 83 -14.90 -3.70 5.77
C GLU A 83 -15.52 -5.09 5.83
N LYS A 84 -16.50 -5.25 6.73
CA LYS A 84 -17.20 -6.53 6.92
C LYS A 84 -18.18 -6.82 5.79
N ARG A 85 -18.67 -5.77 5.11
CA ARG A 85 -19.68 -5.88 4.04
C ARG A 85 -19.01 -6.13 2.69
N LYS A 86 -19.50 -7.12 1.95
CA LYS A 86 -19.01 -7.44 0.59
C LYS A 86 -19.36 -6.35 -0.44
N SER A 87 -20.33 -5.50 -0.16
CA SER A 87 -20.80 -4.42 -1.03
C SER A 87 -21.08 -3.14 -0.26
N ARG A 88 -20.98 -2.00 -0.95
CA ARG A 88 -21.31 -0.68 -0.40
C ARG A 88 -22.81 -0.59 -0.11
N PRO A 89 -23.22 -0.21 1.11
CA PRO A 89 -24.61 0.14 1.43
C PRO A 89 -25.08 1.37 0.65
N ALA A 90 -26.36 1.42 0.26
CA ALA A 90 -26.91 2.56 -0.48
C ALA A 90 -26.77 3.90 0.26
N THR A 91 -26.80 3.86 1.60
CA THR A 91 -26.68 5.04 2.49
C THR A 91 -25.29 5.67 2.52
N ILE A 92 -24.24 4.94 2.14
CA ILE A 92 -22.86 5.47 2.12
C ILE A 92 -22.59 6.01 0.72
N PRO A 93 -22.19 7.28 0.51
CA PRO A 93 -21.86 7.78 -0.81
C PRO A 93 -20.78 6.96 -1.53
N ARG A 94 -20.81 6.94 -2.86
CA ARG A 94 -19.72 6.34 -3.65
C ARG A 94 -18.45 7.16 -3.48
N GLY A 95 -17.32 6.47 -3.41
CA GLY A 95 -16.00 7.10 -3.24
C GLY A 95 -15.65 7.43 -1.79
N THR A 96 -16.53 7.16 -0.83
CA THR A 96 -16.17 7.25 0.60
C THR A 96 -15.07 6.26 0.93
N PHE A 97 -14.10 6.69 1.71
CA PHE A 97 -13.01 5.85 2.17
C PHE A 97 -12.82 5.97 3.68
N THR A 98 -12.12 5.00 4.25
CA THR A 98 -11.72 5.01 5.67
C THR A 98 -10.28 4.57 5.71
N PHE A 99 -9.47 5.18 6.57
CA PHE A 99 -8.05 4.88 6.68
C PHE A 99 -7.65 4.74 8.13
N SER A 100 -6.57 4.00 8.34
CA SER A 100 -5.86 3.87 9.61
C SER A 100 -4.38 4.07 9.34
N ARG A 101 -3.72 4.69 10.31
CA ARG A 101 -2.29 4.98 10.27
C ARG A 101 -1.61 4.13 11.32
N SER A 102 -0.49 3.51 10.96
CA SER A 102 0.30 2.78 11.95
C SER A 102 0.86 3.73 13.00
N VAL A 103 0.74 3.35 14.27
CA VAL A 103 1.29 4.11 15.40
C VAL A 103 2.82 4.03 15.41
N THR A 104 3.38 2.85 15.10
CA THR A 104 4.82 2.61 15.08
C THR A 104 5.49 3.22 13.85
N ILE A 105 4.80 3.22 12.70
CA ILE A 105 5.33 3.73 11.43
C ILE A 105 4.31 4.70 10.82
N PRO A 106 4.30 5.98 11.20
CA PRO A 106 3.27 6.94 10.77
C PRO A 106 3.17 7.17 9.26
N SER A 107 4.22 6.84 8.50
CA SER A 107 4.23 6.90 7.04
C SER A 107 3.53 5.72 6.35
N MET A 108 3.12 4.72 7.13
CA MET A 108 2.34 3.55 6.69
C MET A 108 0.86 3.80 6.96
N VAL A 109 0.07 3.79 5.90
CA VAL A 109 -1.38 3.99 5.93
C VAL A 109 -2.04 2.81 5.25
N ALA A 110 -3.02 2.23 5.91
CA ALA A 110 -3.92 1.29 5.29
C ALA A 110 -5.28 1.96 5.14
N PHE A 111 -5.96 1.75 4.02
CA PHE A 111 -7.28 2.31 3.81
C PHE A 111 -8.15 1.37 2.99
N HIS A 112 -9.43 1.66 2.94
CA HIS A 112 -10.32 1.08 1.96
C HIS A 112 -11.20 2.13 1.33
N TRP A 113 -11.39 2.03 0.03
CA TRP A 113 -12.33 2.87 -0.71
C TRP A 113 -13.60 2.08 -1.07
N ARG A 114 -14.74 2.75 -1.09
CA ARG A 114 -16.05 2.14 -1.31
C ARG A 114 -16.71 2.74 -2.55
N ASP A 115 -16.61 2.06 -3.68
CA ASP A 115 -17.43 2.37 -4.86
C ASP A 115 -18.64 1.42 -4.99
N ARG A 116 -18.42 0.20 -5.51
CA ARG A 116 -19.42 -0.89 -5.47
C ARG A 116 -19.06 -1.94 -4.43
N LYS A 117 -17.80 -2.37 -4.43
CA LYS A 117 -17.20 -3.28 -3.44
C LYS A 117 -16.08 -2.53 -2.73
N PRO A 118 -15.82 -2.82 -1.45
CA PRO A 118 -14.62 -2.30 -0.81
C PRO A 118 -13.38 -2.87 -1.49
N VAL A 119 -12.39 -2.02 -1.72
CA VAL A 119 -11.02 -2.46 -2.02
C VAL A 119 -10.13 -1.91 -0.92
N HIS A 120 -9.26 -2.77 -0.41
CA HIS A 120 -8.34 -2.47 0.67
C HIS A 120 -6.98 -2.23 0.05
N ASP A 121 -6.37 -1.12 0.43
CA ASP A 121 -5.09 -0.65 -0.09
C ASP A 121 -4.13 -0.42 1.08
N LEU A 122 -2.86 -0.66 0.81
CA LEU A 122 -1.74 -0.35 1.67
C LEU A 122 -0.86 0.67 0.96
N TYR A 123 -0.64 1.79 1.63
CA TYR A 123 0.17 2.88 1.14
C TYR A 123 1.32 3.16 2.10
N LYS A 124 2.49 3.39 1.52
CA LYS A 124 3.66 3.95 2.19
C LYS A 124 4.16 5.13 1.37
N GLY A 125 4.24 6.30 1.99
CA GLY A 125 5.07 7.35 1.40
C GLY A 125 4.94 8.79 1.87
N SER A 126 3.92 9.17 2.63
CA SER A 126 3.84 10.55 3.12
C SER A 126 2.74 10.72 4.17
N THR A 127 2.73 11.89 4.80
CA THR A 127 1.60 12.42 5.55
C THR A 127 0.37 12.48 4.64
N MET A 128 -0.58 11.57 4.86
CA MET A 128 -1.85 11.58 4.14
C MET A 128 -2.70 12.77 4.58
N THR A 129 -3.09 13.62 3.63
CA THR A 129 -4.14 14.64 3.80
C THR A 129 -5.32 14.26 2.92
N GLN A 130 -6.51 14.17 3.50
CA GLN A 130 -7.73 13.88 2.75
C GLN A 130 -8.18 15.13 1.99
N LEU A 131 -8.36 14.99 0.67
CA LEU A 131 -8.95 16.00 -0.19
C LEU A 131 -10.04 15.35 -1.05
N THR A 132 -11.11 16.09 -1.32
CA THR A 132 -12.17 15.68 -2.25
C THR A 132 -12.11 16.58 -3.47
N ILE A 133 -11.85 16.01 -4.64
CA ILE A 133 -11.85 16.75 -5.91
C ILE A 133 -13.05 16.28 -6.72
N GLY A 134 -13.99 17.19 -6.97
CA GLY A 134 -15.09 16.95 -7.90
C GLY A 134 -14.54 16.86 -9.33
N ARG A 135 -14.95 15.86 -10.10
CA ARG A 135 -14.71 15.89 -11.56
C ARG A 135 -15.66 16.92 -12.16
N ASN A 136 -15.14 17.83 -13.01
CA ASN A 136 -15.83 18.97 -13.66
C ASN A 136 -16.02 20.26 -12.83
N ILE A 137 -15.02 20.67 -12.06
CA ILE A 137 -14.99 22.04 -11.54
C ILE A 137 -14.44 22.95 -12.64
N LYS A 138 -15.24 23.89 -13.15
CA LYS A 138 -14.67 25.02 -13.91
C LYS A 138 -13.69 25.74 -12.98
N PRO A 139 -12.51 26.19 -13.43
CA PRO A 139 -11.62 26.98 -12.61
C PRO A 139 -12.42 28.20 -12.10
N GLN A 140 -12.74 28.23 -10.81
CA GLN A 140 -13.11 29.49 -10.20
C GLN A 140 -11.85 30.32 -10.16
N SER A 141 -11.86 31.45 -10.87
CA SER A 141 -10.84 32.48 -10.76
C SER A 141 -10.60 32.74 -9.28
N VAL A 142 -9.36 32.51 -8.84
CA VAL A 142 -8.88 32.99 -7.55
C VAL A 142 -9.07 34.51 -7.58
N VAL A 143 -10.09 35.00 -6.89
CA VAL A 143 -10.18 36.43 -6.59
C VAL A 143 -9.21 36.62 -5.44
N ASP A 144 -8.04 37.19 -5.75
CA ASP A 144 -7.19 37.83 -4.75
C ASP A 144 -8.04 38.88 -4.02
N GLN A 145 -8.50 38.56 -2.82
CA GLN A 145 -8.86 39.60 -1.87
C GLN A 145 -7.58 40.00 -1.14
N GLY A 146 -6.86 40.91 -1.79
CA GLY A 146 -5.94 41.79 -1.10
C GLY A 146 -6.70 42.74 -0.18
N GLN A 147 -6.18 42.82 1.05
CA GLN A 147 -6.13 43.97 1.96
C GLN A 147 -7.42 44.40 2.69
N ALA A 148 -7.34 44.38 4.02
CA ALA A 148 -6.99 45.55 4.81
C ALA A 148 -6.27 45.14 6.10
#